data_AF-A0A7K4GN81-F1
#
_entry.id   AF-A0A7K4GN81-F1
#
_cell.length_a   1.000
_cell.length_b   1.000
_cell.length_c   1.000
_cell.angle_alpha   90.00
_cell.angle_beta   90.00
_cell.angle_gamma   90.00
#
_symmetry.space_group_name_H-M   'P 1'
#
loop_
_entity.id
_entity.type
_entity.pdbx_description
1 polymer ?
#
loop_
_entity_poly.entity_id
_entity_poly.type
_entity_poly.pdbx_seq_one_letter_code
_entity_poly.pdbx_strand_id
1 'polypeptide(L)'
;MVTIKAEANILENYNFFVIPSWGHLLGYPTLGHYSNHNVSKISQDLVIFFGGVDCSVQSEKGTLYYLFGLGYYYTKFELQSGRYITDHRQLTGLILSDFVYDYLSTSKNVTLENDRDIIVSENLFKLPIDLSSKSENKRTFIQGTFMRNLFIPYKDIILEFMETLRNPQSFQVDKTGPILLSTDRDSYNNILLSSEMEYEMKTNYLNTTAGLNGITLDSKKHLEQYFSHQQLQYLEELVLKLKRVYSTIEYDPMYLFSILVNATLRLRSEINSSNGHKVESSNEKMPKESIFLSAKSRMNSFIDWPDKFRRRTKDELEKTIVQDTTKLYQPKEVDKETIRVGEIMEEQEQFKIRTMKRPVVKLKPLPVIPTSNAVDILLVIKEVVNQDYDIKSIARALGIARDYIKSMILHSNVLWEMSRYVNLYQRVEPNVGLSSKEKSELVEQIDKWINLISKIQSS
;
A
#
# COMPACT_ATOMS: atom_id res chain seq x y z
N MET A 1 22.26 13.55 -41.35
CA MET A 1 21.06 14.31 -40.96
C MET A 1 21.03 14.34 -39.44
N VAL A 2 21.26 15.50 -38.85
CA VAL A 2 21.11 15.69 -37.40
C VAL A 2 19.61 15.81 -37.16
N THR A 3 18.98 14.75 -36.65
CA THR A 3 17.62 14.83 -36.11
C THR A 3 17.70 15.73 -34.88
N ILE A 4 17.28 16.99 -35.04
CA ILE A 4 17.07 17.91 -33.92
C ILE A 4 15.97 17.25 -33.09
N LYS A 5 16.34 16.57 -32.00
CA LYS A 5 15.39 16.04 -31.02
C LYS A 5 14.62 17.25 -30.48
N ALA A 6 13.32 17.29 -30.73
CA ALA A 6 12.48 18.27 -30.05
C ALA A 6 12.56 18.00 -28.55
N GLU A 7 13.07 18.97 -27.78
CA GLU A 7 13.19 18.83 -26.34
C GLU A 7 11.80 18.66 -25.71
N ALA A 8 11.72 17.81 -24.68
CA ALA A 8 10.49 17.58 -23.95
C ALA A 8 10.03 18.88 -23.27
N ASN A 9 8.77 19.27 -23.47
CA ASN A 9 8.20 20.42 -22.77
C ASN A 9 7.77 19.98 -21.35
N ILE A 10 8.56 20.36 -20.34
CA ILE A 10 8.30 20.06 -18.93
C ILE A 10 7.34 21.10 -18.37
N LEU A 11 6.18 20.65 -17.88
CA LEU A 11 5.16 21.53 -17.31
C LEU A 11 5.03 21.27 -15.81
N GLU A 12 5.21 22.31 -15.01
CA GLU A 12 4.95 22.27 -13.56
C GLU A 12 3.46 22.09 -13.30
N ASN A 13 3.13 21.05 -12.54
CA ASN A 13 1.77 20.60 -12.32
C ASN A 13 1.67 19.78 -11.03
N TYR A 14 1.50 20.49 -9.91
CA TYR A 14 1.40 19.89 -8.58
C TYR A 14 0.05 19.21 -8.37
N ASN A 15 0.04 17.88 -8.48
CA ASN A 15 -1.16 17.06 -8.27
C ASN A 15 -0.91 15.90 -7.32
N PHE A 16 -1.95 15.56 -6.57
CA PHE A 16 -2.09 14.25 -5.96
C PHE A 16 -2.72 13.29 -6.98
N PHE A 17 -2.05 12.19 -7.27
CA PHE A 17 -2.39 11.26 -8.34
C PHE A 17 -2.35 9.83 -7.80
N VAL A 18 -3.45 9.08 -7.94
CA VAL A 18 -3.55 7.71 -7.43
C VAL A 18 -4.20 6.78 -8.44
N ILE A 19 -3.54 5.68 -8.75
CA ILE A 19 -4.09 4.56 -9.51
C ILE A 19 -4.48 3.47 -8.50
N PRO A 20 -5.79 3.25 -8.25
CA PRO A 20 -6.30 2.34 -7.21
C PRO A 20 -5.93 0.87 -7.42
N SER A 21 -5.73 0.44 -8.68
CA SER A 21 -5.20 -0.88 -9.02
C SER A 21 -4.39 -0.83 -10.31
N TRP A 22 -3.09 -1.03 -10.19
CA TRP A 22 -2.14 -1.05 -11.30
C TRP A 22 -2.40 -2.21 -12.27
N GLY A 23 -2.61 -3.41 -11.73
CA GLY A 23 -2.96 -4.60 -12.50
C GLY A 23 -4.28 -4.40 -13.24
N HIS A 24 -5.32 -3.86 -12.59
CA HIS A 24 -6.60 -3.61 -13.28
C HIS A 24 -6.43 -2.63 -14.46
N LEU A 25 -5.69 -1.54 -14.24
CA LEU A 25 -5.36 -0.57 -15.28
C LEU A 25 -4.73 -1.24 -16.51
N LEU A 26 -3.73 -2.09 -16.29
CA LEU A 26 -3.01 -2.79 -17.35
C LEU A 26 -3.75 -4.03 -17.91
N GLY A 27 -4.90 -4.40 -17.34
CA GLY A 27 -5.61 -5.62 -17.70
C GLY A 27 -4.88 -6.88 -17.27
N TYR A 28 -4.30 -6.85 -16.07
CA TYR A 28 -3.55 -7.91 -15.40
C TYR A 28 -2.60 -8.66 -16.35
N PRO A 29 -1.47 -8.04 -16.73
CA PRO A 29 -0.48 -8.70 -17.58
C PRO A 29 0.22 -9.87 -16.86
N THR A 30 0.36 -9.79 -15.54
CA THR A 30 0.99 -10.81 -14.69
C THR A 30 0.54 -10.66 -13.24
N LEU A 31 0.67 -11.73 -12.45
CA LEU A 31 0.63 -11.66 -10.98
C LEU A 31 2.04 -11.44 -10.40
N GLY A 32 3.08 -11.65 -11.19
CA GLY A 32 4.48 -11.47 -10.81
C GLY A 32 5.04 -12.63 -9.98
N HIS A 33 6.28 -12.44 -9.54
CA HIS A 33 7.00 -13.36 -8.66
C HIS A 33 7.50 -12.58 -7.45
N TYR A 34 7.60 -13.26 -6.31
CA TYR A 34 8.18 -12.68 -5.10
C TYR A 34 9.06 -13.72 -4.41
N SER A 35 10.33 -13.39 -4.19
CA SER A 35 11.32 -14.29 -3.59
C SER A 35 11.36 -15.68 -4.25
N ASN A 36 11.39 -15.72 -5.59
CA ASN A 36 11.36 -16.93 -6.42
C ASN A 36 10.07 -17.78 -6.34
N HIS A 37 9.00 -17.26 -5.75
CA HIS A 37 7.69 -17.90 -5.73
C HIS A 37 6.69 -17.16 -6.62
N ASN A 38 5.81 -17.91 -7.28
CA ASN A 38 4.70 -17.34 -8.03
C ASN A 38 3.70 -16.69 -7.06
N VAL A 39 3.28 -15.48 -7.38
CA VAL A 39 2.22 -14.80 -6.62
C VAL A 39 0.88 -15.43 -7.00
N SER A 40 0.22 -16.05 -6.03
CA SER A 40 -1.06 -16.73 -6.23
C SER A 40 -2.23 -15.75 -6.40
N LYS A 41 -2.21 -14.62 -5.68
CA LYS A 41 -3.31 -13.66 -5.65
C LYS A 41 -2.81 -12.28 -5.25
N ILE A 42 -3.27 -11.23 -5.94
CA ILE A 42 -3.02 -9.84 -5.56
C ILE A 42 -4.30 -9.29 -4.95
N SER A 43 -4.26 -8.88 -3.68
CA SER A 43 -5.41 -8.24 -3.04
C SER A 43 -5.46 -6.74 -3.30
N GLN A 44 -4.32 -6.08 -3.28
CA GLN A 44 -4.19 -4.64 -3.54
C GLN A 44 -2.87 -4.36 -4.26
N ASP A 45 -2.89 -3.42 -5.21
CA ASP A 45 -1.75 -2.99 -6.01
C ASP A 45 -1.88 -1.51 -6.38
N LEU A 46 -1.72 -0.66 -5.38
CA LEU A 46 -1.97 0.78 -5.44
C LEU A 46 -0.71 1.52 -5.91
N VAL A 47 -0.87 2.54 -6.75
CA VAL A 47 0.21 3.49 -7.09
C VAL A 47 -0.20 4.89 -6.66
N ILE A 48 0.53 5.50 -5.74
CA ILE A 48 0.31 6.87 -5.26
C ILE A 48 1.44 7.76 -5.74
N PHE A 49 1.14 8.98 -6.20
CA PHE A 49 2.10 10.02 -6.54
C PHE A 49 1.70 11.37 -5.96
N PHE A 50 2.67 12.06 -5.34
CA PHE A 50 2.68 13.52 -5.24
C PHE A 50 3.48 14.04 -6.44
N GLY A 51 2.76 14.30 -7.53
CA GLY A 51 3.34 14.76 -8.80
C GLY A 51 3.73 16.23 -8.74
N GLY A 52 4.87 16.56 -9.34
CA GLY A 52 5.36 17.93 -9.46
C GLY A 52 5.37 18.45 -10.89
N VAL A 53 5.70 17.61 -11.86
CA VAL A 53 5.72 17.98 -13.29
C VAL A 53 5.15 16.86 -14.15
N ASP A 54 4.55 17.24 -15.28
CA ASP A 54 4.16 16.33 -16.34
C ASP A 54 4.76 16.76 -17.68
N CYS A 55 5.03 15.78 -18.56
CA CYS A 55 5.43 16.05 -19.93
C CYS A 55 5.03 14.91 -20.86
N SER A 56 5.00 15.20 -22.16
CA SER A 56 4.75 14.22 -23.21
C SER A 56 5.89 14.25 -24.20
N VAL A 57 6.40 13.08 -24.56
CA VAL A 57 7.48 12.94 -25.54
C VAL A 57 7.04 12.01 -26.65
N GLN A 58 7.37 12.37 -27.89
CA GLN A 58 7.10 11.55 -29.05
C GLN A 58 8.27 10.60 -29.28
N SER A 59 7.99 9.31 -29.31
CA SER A 59 8.93 8.24 -29.66
C SER A 59 8.55 7.62 -31.00
N GLU A 60 9.43 6.78 -31.54
CA GLU A 60 9.14 5.99 -32.75
C GLU A 60 7.96 5.03 -32.58
N LYS A 61 7.68 4.64 -31.33
CA LYS A 61 6.67 3.63 -30.97
C LYS A 61 5.35 4.24 -30.50
N GLY A 62 5.21 5.57 -30.57
CA GLY A 62 4.06 6.28 -30.04
C GLY A 62 4.47 7.35 -29.04
N THR A 63 3.52 7.82 -28.25
CA THR A 63 3.76 8.92 -27.30
C THR A 63 3.85 8.41 -25.89
N LEU A 64 4.88 8.88 -25.19
CA LEU A 64 5.13 8.56 -23.79
C LEU A 64 4.78 9.78 -22.95
N TYR A 65 3.99 9.54 -21.93
CA TYR A 65 3.56 10.53 -20.96
C TYR A 65 4.27 10.28 -19.65
N TYR A 66 4.93 11.31 -19.12
CA TYR A 66 5.69 11.23 -17.89
C TYR A 66 5.02 12.04 -16.80
N LEU A 67 5.01 11.49 -15.59
CA LEU A 67 4.72 12.19 -14.35
C LEU A 67 5.92 12.01 -13.42
N PHE A 68 6.56 13.10 -13.02
CA PHE A 68 7.68 13.05 -12.06
C PHE A 68 7.25 13.63 -10.71
N GLY A 69 7.73 13.01 -9.64
CA GLY A 69 7.37 13.39 -8.27
C GLY A 69 7.75 12.32 -7.26
N LEU A 70 7.06 12.32 -6.12
CA LEU A 70 7.24 11.30 -5.08
C LEU A 70 6.18 10.21 -5.26
N GLY A 71 6.60 9.04 -5.70
CA GLY A 71 5.73 7.91 -5.98
C GLY A 71 5.92 6.73 -5.04
N TYR A 72 4.86 5.95 -4.89
CA TYR A 72 4.81 4.80 -4.00
C TYR A 72 3.96 3.71 -4.63
N TYR A 73 4.59 2.60 -4.99
CA TYR A 73 3.91 1.39 -5.43
C TYR A 73 3.74 0.46 -4.25
N TYR A 74 2.50 0.22 -3.84
CA TYR A 74 2.16 -0.64 -2.72
C TYR A 74 1.45 -1.90 -3.23
N THR A 75 1.89 -3.05 -2.74
CA THR A 75 1.26 -4.33 -3.06
C THR A 75 0.94 -5.11 -1.79
N LYS A 76 -0.24 -5.75 -1.80
CA LYS A 76 -0.65 -6.74 -0.83
C LYS A 76 -1.10 -7.99 -1.57
N PHE A 77 -0.41 -9.10 -1.37
CA PHE A 77 -0.57 -10.30 -2.18
C PHE A 77 -0.37 -11.57 -1.35
N GLU A 78 -0.68 -12.71 -1.95
CA GLU A 78 -0.56 -14.03 -1.34
C GLU A 78 0.37 -14.89 -2.21
N LEU A 79 1.34 -15.55 -1.60
CA LEU A 79 2.09 -16.65 -2.25
C LEU A 79 1.34 -17.98 -2.14
N GLN A 80 0.65 -18.16 -1.02
CA GLN A 80 -0.19 -19.31 -0.69
C GLN A 80 -1.46 -18.80 -0.04
N SER A 81 -2.57 -19.49 -0.32
CA SER A 81 -3.90 -19.09 0.13
C SER A 81 -3.93 -18.82 1.64
N GLY A 82 -4.38 -17.62 2.02
CA GLY A 82 -4.62 -17.23 3.41
C GLY A 82 -3.45 -16.59 4.14
N ARG A 83 -2.32 -16.33 3.47
CA ARG A 83 -1.19 -15.56 4.03
C ARG A 83 -0.90 -14.33 3.16
N TYR A 84 -1.19 -13.16 3.72
CA TYR A 84 -0.91 -11.88 3.06
C TYR A 84 0.51 -11.41 3.35
N ILE A 85 1.20 -10.99 2.29
CA ILE A 85 2.47 -10.29 2.31
C ILE A 85 2.21 -8.88 1.78
N THR A 86 2.83 -7.89 2.40
CA THR A 86 2.83 -6.50 1.96
C THR A 86 4.25 -6.13 1.50
N ASP A 87 4.38 -5.56 0.31
CA ASP A 87 5.64 -5.03 -0.23
C ASP A 87 5.38 -3.65 -0.84
N HIS A 88 6.40 -2.78 -0.79
CA HIS A 88 6.30 -1.45 -1.35
C HIS A 88 7.60 -1.00 -2.04
N ARG A 89 7.47 -0.16 -3.07
CA ARG A 89 8.59 0.40 -3.84
C ARG A 89 8.44 1.91 -3.97
N GLN A 90 9.53 2.63 -3.73
CA GLN A 90 9.58 4.08 -3.95
C GLN A 90 9.81 4.34 -5.44
N LEU A 91 9.16 5.36 -5.98
CA LEU A 91 9.24 5.72 -7.39
C LEU A 91 9.49 7.23 -7.50
N THR A 92 10.33 7.66 -8.44
CA THR A 92 10.51 9.10 -8.74
C THR A 92 9.79 9.53 -10.01
N GLY A 93 9.27 8.56 -10.79
CA GLY A 93 8.47 8.86 -11.97
C GLY A 93 7.59 7.70 -12.43
N LEU A 94 6.64 8.05 -13.27
CA LEU A 94 5.69 7.16 -13.92
C LEU A 94 5.70 7.43 -15.43
N ILE A 95 5.77 6.37 -16.23
CA ILE A 95 5.74 6.42 -17.70
C ILE A 95 4.48 5.70 -18.19
N LEU A 96 3.60 6.47 -18.83
CA LEU A 96 2.38 5.98 -19.46
C LEU A 96 2.54 5.98 -20.97
N SER A 97 2.44 4.82 -21.61
CA SER A 97 2.26 4.75 -23.06
C SER A 97 0.91 5.31 -23.45
N ASP A 98 0.82 5.81 -24.68
CA ASP A 98 -0.41 6.37 -25.26
C ASP A 98 -1.66 5.50 -25.10
N PHE A 99 -1.62 4.21 -25.41
CA PHE A 99 -2.77 3.32 -25.25
C PHE A 99 -3.21 3.15 -23.78
N VAL A 100 -2.28 3.16 -22.82
CA VAL A 100 -2.61 3.11 -21.38
C VAL A 100 -3.20 4.44 -20.92
N TYR A 101 -2.63 5.54 -21.40
CA TYR A 101 -3.11 6.89 -21.14
C TYR A 101 -4.53 7.11 -21.69
N ASP A 102 -4.80 6.63 -22.90
CA ASP A 102 -6.12 6.73 -23.54
C ASP A 102 -7.16 5.89 -22.79
N TYR A 103 -6.78 4.70 -22.30
CA TYR A 103 -7.65 3.91 -21.42
C TYR A 103 -7.94 4.59 -20.07
N LEU A 104 -6.97 5.29 -19.48
CA LEU A 104 -7.18 6.10 -18.28
C LEU A 104 -8.13 7.28 -18.56
N SER A 105 -7.90 8.00 -19.65
CA SER A 105 -8.63 9.24 -19.98
C SER A 105 -10.06 9.02 -20.45
N THR A 106 -10.40 7.79 -20.85
CA THR A 106 -11.77 7.37 -21.21
C THR A 106 -12.52 6.71 -20.06
N SER A 107 -11.87 6.50 -18.91
CA SER A 107 -12.53 5.92 -17.74
C SER A 107 -13.67 6.81 -17.25
N LYS A 108 -14.81 6.20 -16.91
CA LYS A 108 -16.00 6.94 -16.50
C LYS A 108 -15.76 7.68 -15.18
N ASN A 109 -15.98 8.99 -15.18
CA ASN A 109 -16.00 9.78 -13.97
C ASN A 109 -17.20 9.37 -13.10
N VAL A 110 -16.94 9.07 -11.83
CA VAL A 110 -17.93 8.55 -10.89
C VAL A 110 -18.73 9.68 -10.23
N THR A 111 -18.14 10.88 -10.08
CA THR A 111 -18.73 11.91 -9.19
C THR A 111 -18.67 13.37 -9.67
N LEU A 112 -17.75 13.75 -10.55
CA LEU A 112 -17.53 15.16 -10.92
C LEU A 112 -17.57 15.35 -12.44
N GLU A 113 -18.77 15.48 -13.02
CA GLU A 113 -18.92 15.64 -14.48
C GLU A 113 -18.42 17.01 -15.00
N ASN A 114 -18.34 18.02 -14.13
CA ASN A 114 -18.12 19.42 -14.53
C ASN A 114 -16.75 20.00 -14.15
N ASP A 115 -15.81 19.22 -13.60
CA ASP A 115 -14.50 19.73 -13.15
C ASP A 115 -13.34 18.93 -13.76
N ARG A 116 -12.88 19.34 -14.95
CA ARG A 116 -11.88 18.60 -15.74
C ARG A 116 -10.51 18.44 -15.08
N ASP A 117 -10.17 19.29 -14.14
CA ASP A 117 -8.92 19.22 -13.39
C ASP A 117 -8.96 18.21 -12.24
N ILE A 118 -10.15 17.77 -11.82
CA ILE A 118 -10.37 16.79 -10.75
C ILE A 118 -10.99 15.54 -11.33
N ILE A 119 -10.25 14.43 -11.26
CA ILE A 119 -10.69 13.16 -11.80
C ILE A 119 -10.95 12.21 -10.64
N VAL A 120 -12.14 11.63 -10.62
CA VAL A 120 -12.53 10.59 -9.67
C VAL A 120 -13.19 9.50 -10.50
N SER A 121 -12.38 8.54 -10.94
CA SER A 121 -12.81 7.41 -11.75
C SER A 121 -12.39 6.09 -11.11
N GLU A 122 -12.88 4.99 -11.65
CA GLU A 122 -12.50 3.64 -11.20
C GLU A 122 -10.99 3.37 -11.35
N ASN A 123 -10.34 4.00 -12.33
CA ASN A 123 -8.93 3.77 -12.65
C ASN A 123 -8.00 4.89 -12.19
N LEU A 124 -8.54 6.03 -11.75
CA LEU A 124 -7.75 7.20 -11.43
C LEU A 124 -8.44 8.14 -10.43
N PHE A 125 -7.69 8.53 -9.40
CA PHE A 125 -7.96 9.72 -8.62
C PHE A 125 -6.88 10.76 -8.92
N LYS A 126 -7.29 11.93 -9.40
CA LYS A 126 -6.39 13.08 -9.62
C LYS A 126 -6.99 14.32 -8.98
N LEU A 127 -6.17 15.01 -8.20
CA LEU A 127 -6.55 16.24 -7.52
C LEU A 127 -5.40 17.25 -7.56
N PRO A 128 -5.61 18.47 -8.07
CA PRO A 128 -4.64 19.55 -7.90
C PRO A 128 -4.41 19.81 -6.42
N ILE A 129 -3.14 19.94 -6.03
CA ILE A 129 -2.80 20.21 -4.62
C ILE A 129 -3.37 21.58 -4.22
N ASP A 130 -3.28 22.57 -5.12
CA ASP A 130 -3.87 23.88 -4.92
C ASP A 130 -5.34 23.94 -5.38
N LEU A 131 -6.25 24.06 -4.41
CA LEU A 131 -7.69 24.21 -4.63
C LEU A 131 -8.20 25.64 -4.41
N SER A 132 -7.31 26.63 -4.32
CA SER A 132 -7.71 28.03 -4.06
C SER A 132 -8.58 28.66 -5.13
N SER A 133 -8.52 28.15 -6.36
CA SER A 133 -9.35 28.61 -7.48
C SER A 133 -10.81 28.11 -7.38
N LYS A 134 -11.10 27.16 -6.51
CA LYS A 134 -12.42 26.55 -6.33
C LYS A 134 -13.22 27.25 -5.24
N SER A 135 -14.53 27.38 -5.43
CA SER A 135 -15.43 27.90 -4.40
C SER A 135 -15.46 27.01 -3.17
N GLU A 136 -15.79 27.57 -2.01
CA GLU A 136 -15.82 26.85 -0.73
C GLU A 136 -16.72 25.62 -0.77
N ASN A 137 -17.95 25.76 -1.27
CA ASN A 137 -18.88 24.64 -1.44
C ASN A 137 -18.28 23.51 -2.29
N LYS A 138 -17.57 23.86 -3.36
CA LYS A 138 -16.91 22.89 -4.24
C LYS A 138 -15.76 22.20 -3.53
N ARG A 139 -14.94 22.96 -2.79
CA ARG A 139 -13.84 22.41 -1.96
C ARG A 139 -14.36 21.41 -0.93
N THR A 140 -15.45 21.73 -0.23
CA THR A 140 -16.07 20.83 0.75
C THR A 140 -16.58 19.55 0.09
N PHE A 141 -17.20 19.66 -1.08
CA PHE A 141 -17.65 18.49 -1.84
C PHE A 141 -16.48 17.60 -2.29
N ILE A 142 -15.42 18.20 -2.83
CA ILE A 142 -14.19 17.50 -3.22
C ILE A 142 -13.58 16.78 -2.02
N GLN A 143 -13.46 17.46 -0.88
CA GLN A 143 -12.98 16.89 0.37
C GLN A 143 -13.79 15.66 0.78
N GLY A 144 -15.11 15.78 0.85
CA GLY A 144 -15.99 14.65 1.19
C GLY A 144 -15.85 13.47 0.23
N THR A 145 -15.74 13.76 -1.07
CA THR A 145 -15.60 12.76 -2.14
C THR A 145 -14.27 12.00 -2.02
N PHE A 146 -13.15 12.71 -1.86
CA PHE A 146 -11.83 12.09 -1.70
C PHE A 146 -11.70 11.37 -0.37
N MET A 147 -12.28 11.91 0.71
CA MET A 147 -12.28 11.22 2.01
C MET A 147 -12.99 9.86 1.89
N ARG A 148 -14.18 9.83 1.29
CA ARG A 148 -14.97 8.59 1.15
C ARG A 148 -14.34 7.57 0.21
N ASN A 149 -13.88 7.99 -0.96
CA ASN A 149 -13.50 7.07 -2.03
C ASN A 149 -12.00 6.71 -2.04
N LEU A 150 -11.14 7.52 -1.40
CA LEU A 150 -9.69 7.34 -1.45
C LEU A 150 -9.06 7.29 -0.04
N PHE A 151 -9.21 8.34 0.76
CA PHE A 151 -8.47 8.41 2.03
C PHE A 151 -8.97 7.42 3.09
N ILE A 152 -10.27 7.15 3.18
CA ILE A 152 -10.79 6.15 4.13
C ILE A 152 -10.42 4.71 3.68
N PRO A 153 -10.66 4.29 2.43
CA PRO A 153 -10.32 2.94 1.99
C PRO A 153 -8.82 2.61 2.02
N TYR A 154 -7.96 3.59 1.73
CA TYR A 154 -6.51 3.42 1.62
C TYR A 154 -5.74 4.14 2.73
N LYS A 155 -6.40 4.39 3.88
CA LYS A 155 -5.85 5.17 5.00
C LYS A 155 -4.47 4.68 5.42
N ASP A 156 -4.36 3.40 5.71
CA ASP A 156 -3.15 2.81 6.27
C ASP A 156 -1.97 2.90 5.28
N ILE A 157 -2.25 2.73 3.98
CA ILE A 157 -1.23 2.81 2.92
C ILE A 157 -0.74 4.25 2.74
N ILE A 158 -1.65 5.24 2.80
CA ILE A 158 -1.28 6.65 2.70
C ILE A 158 -0.45 7.06 3.93
N LEU A 159 -0.81 6.58 5.13
CA LEU A 159 -0.04 6.83 6.35
C LEU A 159 1.36 6.20 6.27
N GLU A 160 1.47 4.94 5.81
CA GLU A 160 2.76 4.26 5.58
C GLU A 160 3.62 5.02 4.56
N PHE A 161 3.00 5.55 3.50
CA PHE A 161 3.72 6.37 2.53
C PHE A 161 4.23 7.68 3.17
N MET A 162 3.41 8.38 3.97
CA MET A 162 3.85 9.59 4.66
C MET A 162 4.97 9.32 5.68
N GLU A 163 4.94 8.17 6.38
CA GLU A 163 6.04 7.73 7.26
C GLU A 163 7.31 7.47 6.45
N THR A 164 7.17 6.81 5.29
CA THR A 164 8.28 6.63 4.35
C THR A 164 8.85 7.97 3.92
N LEU A 165 8.01 8.97 3.62
CA LEU A 165 8.45 10.32 3.28
C LEU A 165 9.11 11.08 4.44
N ARG A 166 8.81 10.73 5.69
CA ARG A 166 9.51 11.30 6.85
C ARG A 166 10.88 10.68 7.08
N ASN A 167 11.09 9.44 6.64
CA ASN A 167 12.40 8.78 6.74
C ASN A 167 13.47 9.56 5.94
N PRO A 168 14.59 9.98 6.54
CA PRO A 168 15.70 10.61 5.82
C PRO A 168 16.40 9.69 4.82
N GLN A 169 16.24 8.37 4.96
CA GLN A 169 16.83 7.36 4.08
C GLN A 169 15.99 7.05 2.83
N SER A 170 14.79 7.63 2.71
CA SER A 170 13.95 7.45 1.52
C SER A 170 14.19 8.55 0.47
N PHE A 171 13.97 8.22 -0.80
CA PHE A 171 14.10 9.16 -1.92
C PHE A 171 15.46 9.88 -1.98
N GLN A 172 16.55 9.15 -1.72
CA GLN A 172 17.94 9.64 -1.88
C GLN A 172 18.31 9.63 -3.37
N VAL A 173 17.74 10.56 -4.15
CA VAL A 173 17.87 10.62 -5.61
C VAL A 173 19.33 10.71 -6.04
N ASP A 174 20.16 11.38 -5.25
CA ASP A 174 21.61 11.47 -5.38
C ASP A 174 22.33 10.12 -5.36
N LYS A 175 21.80 9.12 -4.64
CA LYS A 175 22.38 7.78 -4.54
C LYS A 175 21.66 6.71 -5.36
N THR A 176 20.36 6.91 -5.55
CA THR A 176 19.47 5.94 -6.21
C THR A 176 19.29 6.22 -7.69
N GLY A 177 19.45 7.48 -8.09
CA GLY A 177 19.02 7.98 -9.39
C GLY A 177 17.51 7.84 -9.60
N PRO A 178 17.04 8.03 -10.84
CA PRO A 178 15.62 7.91 -11.16
C PRO A 178 15.11 6.47 -11.03
N ILE A 179 13.94 6.30 -10.42
CA ILE A 179 13.21 5.04 -10.33
C ILE A 179 11.85 5.22 -11.01
N LEU A 180 11.64 4.55 -12.15
CA LEU A 180 10.48 4.81 -13.02
C LEU A 180 9.60 3.58 -13.13
N LEU A 181 8.31 3.71 -12.82
CA LEU A 181 7.32 2.68 -13.16
C LEU A 181 6.90 2.87 -14.61
N SER A 182 7.07 1.85 -15.46
CA SER A 182 6.95 1.99 -16.90
C SER A 182 5.86 1.11 -17.51
N THR A 183 5.17 1.69 -18.49
CA THR A 183 4.31 1.00 -19.45
C THR A 183 4.77 1.22 -20.87
N ASP A 184 6.00 1.68 -21.08
CA ASP A 184 6.63 1.75 -22.40
C ASP A 184 6.62 0.36 -23.06
N ARG A 185 6.53 0.30 -24.39
CA ARG A 185 6.37 -0.95 -25.14
C ARG A 185 7.56 -1.90 -24.98
N ASP A 186 8.75 -1.38 -24.67
CA ASP A 186 9.96 -2.19 -24.46
C ASP A 186 10.12 -2.65 -23.01
N SER A 187 9.59 -1.87 -22.07
CA SER A 187 9.67 -2.14 -20.63
C SER A 187 8.29 -2.17 -19.99
N TYR A 188 7.36 -2.86 -20.65
CA TYR A 188 5.95 -2.84 -20.25
C TYR A 188 5.77 -3.53 -18.90
N ASN A 189 5.15 -2.83 -17.95
CA ASN A 189 4.92 -3.30 -16.59
C ASN A 189 6.21 -3.62 -15.80
N ASN A 190 7.24 -2.78 -15.97
CA ASN A 190 8.52 -2.90 -15.26
C ASN A 190 8.81 -1.67 -14.41
N ILE A 191 9.61 -1.84 -13.36
CA ILE A 191 10.33 -0.72 -12.73
C ILE A 191 11.71 -0.59 -13.38
N LEU A 192 12.04 0.61 -13.83
CA LEU A 192 13.36 0.98 -14.34
C LEU A 192 14.16 1.62 -13.20
N LEU A 193 15.33 1.06 -12.90
CA LEU A 193 16.30 1.62 -11.94
C LEU A 193 17.49 2.25 -12.67
N SER A 194 18.17 3.16 -11.98
CA SER A 194 19.43 3.71 -12.49
C SER A 194 20.53 2.66 -12.43
N SER A 195 21.33 2.56 -13.50
CA SER A 195 22.52 1.70 -13.52
C SER A 195 23.56 2.13 -12.48
N GLU A 196 23.56 3.42 -12.12
CA GLU A 196 24.48 4.08 -11.18
C GLU A 196 24.02 4.00 -9.71
N MET A 197 22.88 3.35 -9.45
CA MET A 197 22.38 3.15 -8.09
C MET A 197 23.42 2.41 -7.22
N GLU A 198 23.63 2.91 -6.00
CA GLU A 198 24.52 2.27 -5.02
C GLU A 198 24.18 0.79 -4.82
N TYR A 199 25.22 -0.05 -4.72
CA TYR A 199 25.09 -1.51 -4.74
C TYR A 199 24.15 -2.06 -3.66
N GLU A 200 24.23 -1.55 -2.43
CA GLU A 200 23.40 -2.00 -1.31
C GLU A 200 21.91 -1.67 -1.50
N MET A 201 21.59 -0.53 -2.11
CA MET A 201 20.19 -0.19 -2.42
C MET A 201 19.69 -1.01 -3.61
N LYS A 202 20.57 -1.22 -4.59
CA LYS A 202 20.27 -1.97 -5.80
C LYS A 202 19.89 -3.42 -5.50
N THR A 203 20.58 -4.10 -4.59
CA THR A 203 20.22 -5.49 -4.21
C THR A 203 18.83 -5.58 -3.60
N ASN A 204 18.43 -4.60 -2.77
CA ASN A 204 17.09 -4.55 -2.19
C ASN A 204 16.01 -4.30 -3.27
N TYR A 205 16.30 -3.44 -4.24
CA TYR A 205 15.36 -3.12 -5.32
C TYR A 205 15.26 -4.20 -6.40
N LEU A 206 16.28 -5.03 -6.62
CA LEU A 206 16.26 -6.07 -7.66
C LEU A 206 15.35 -7.27 -7.32
N ASN A 207 14.93 -7.41 -6.06
CA ASN A 207 13.98 -8.44 -5.68
C ASN A 207 12.65 -8.21 -6.42
N THR A 208 12.20 -9.23 -7.15
CA THR A 208 10.92 -9.17 -7.87
C THR A 208 9.77 -8.90 -6.90
N THR A 209 8.78 -8.13 -7.36
CA THR A 209 7.59 -7.79 -6.59
C THR A 209 6.33 -8.23 -7.33
N ALA A 210 5.23 -8.36 -6.59
CA ALA A 210 3.96 -8.76 -7.16
C ALA A 210 3.45 -7.73 -8.17
N GLY A 211 2.69 -8.19 -9.16
CA GLY A 211 2.03 -7.34 -10.15
C GLY A 211 2.93 -6.75 -11.23
N LEU A 212 4.24 -6.93 -11.15
CA LEU A 212 5.22 -6.46 -12.16
C LEU A 212 5.83 -7.62 -12.96
N ASN A 213 6.21 -7.33 -14.20
CA ASN A 213 6.93 -8.27 -15.06
C ASN A 213 8.40 -8.42 -14.62
N GLY A 214 9.01 -7.33 -14.15
CA GLY A 214 10.38 -7.34 -13.65
C GLY A 214 10.90 -5.95 -13.29
N ILE A 215 12.19 -5.92 -12.95
CA ILE A 215 12.92 -4.72 -12.58
C ILE A 215 14.20 -4.68 -13.41
N THR A 216 14.39 -3.62 -14.19
CA THR A 216 15.46 -3.49 -15.18
C THR A 216 16.33 -2.26 -14.91
N LEU A 217 17.60 -2.29 -15.32
CA LEU A 217 18.61 -1.28 -14.99
C LEU A 217 18.84 -0.29 -16.13
N ASP A 218 17.82 0.47 -16.52
CA ASP A 218 17.88 1.32 -17.72
C ASP A 218 17.27 2.72 -17.54
N SER A 219 16.91 3.16 -16.32
CA SER A 219 16.13 4.40 -16.16
C SER A 219 16.87 5.65 -16.64
N LYS A 220 18.16 5.80 -16.31
CA LYS A 220 18.96 6.97 -16.70
C LYS A 220 19.15 7.02 -18.22
N LYS A 221 19.58 5.90 -18.81
CA LYS A 221 19.74 5.76 -20.27
C LYS A 221 18.43 6.01 -21.02
N HIS A 222 17.30 5.58 -20.47
CA HIS A 222 15.97 5.85 -21.02
C HIS A 222 15.67 7.35 -21.03
N LEU A 223 15.89 8.03 -19.90
CA LEU A 223 15.61 9.47 -19.79
C LEU A 223 16.57 10.31 -20.65
N GLU A 224 17.85 9.96 -20.75
CA GLU A 224 18.84 10.63 -21.60
C GLU A 224 18.49 10.56 -23.11
N GLN A 225 17.60 9.65 -23.52
CA GLN A 225 17.10 9.65 -24.90
C GLN A 225 16.18 10.82 -25.19
N TYR A 226 15.51 11.38 -24.19
CA TYR A 226 14.39 12.31 -24.35
C TYR A 226 14.60 13.66 -23.67
N PHE A 227 15.46 13.72 -22.66
CA PHE A 227 15.68 14.91 -21.83
C PHE A 227 17.13 15.37 -21.91
N SER A 228 17.32 16.69 -21.89
CA SER A 228 18.67 17.28 -21.79
C SER A 228 19.23 17.12 -20.37
N HIS A 229 20.55 17.22 -20.22
CA HIS A 229 21.18 17.12 -18.89
C HIS A 229 20.65 18.16 -17.90
N GLN A 230 20.36 19.38 -18.36
CA GLN A 230 19.77 20.44 -17.55
C GLN A 230 18.36 20.08 -17.07
N GLN A 231 17.55 19.45 -17.94
CA GLN A 231 16.22 18.98 -17.58
C GLN A 231 16.28 17.86 -16.53
N LEU A 232 17.21 16.93 -16.67
CA LEU A 232 17.40 15.85 -15.69
C LEU A 232 17.80 16.39 -14.32
N GLN A 233 18.75 17.32 -14.27
CA GLN A 233 19.14 18.00 -13.02
C GLN A 233 17.94 18.72 -12.38
N TYR A 234 17.15 19.43 -13.18
CA TYR A 234 15.93 20.09 -12.70
C TYR A 234 14.91 19.08 -12.11
N LEU A 235 14.71 17.93 -12.75
CA LEU A 235 13.83 16.88 -12.25
C LEU A 235 14.32 16.30 -10.92
N GLU A 236 15.63 16.07 -10.78
CA GLU A 236 16.23 15.60 -9.53
C GLU A 236 16.05 16.62 -8.40
N GLU A 237 16.35 17.90 -8.66
CA GLU A 237 16.13 18.98 -7.71
C GLU A 237 14.66 19.10 -7.30
N LEU A 238 13.74 18.94 -8.25
CA LEU A 238 12.30 18.98 -7.99
C LEU A 238 11.89 17.86 -7.02
N VAL A 239 12.34 16.62 -7.25
CA VAL A 239 12.03 15.49 -6.35
C VAL A 239 12.59 15.75 -4.95
N LEU A 240 13.81 16.30 -4.84
CA LEU A 240 14.40 16.67 -3.55
C LEU A 240 13.66 17.82 -2.86
N LYS A 241 13.14 18.80 -3.60
CA LYS A 241 12.28 19.87 -3.07
C LYS A 241 10.96 19.29 -2.55
N LEU A 242 10.29 18.45 -3.35
CA LEU A 242 9.07 17.77 -2.93
C LEU A 242 9.32 16.94 -1.67
N LYS A 243 10.43 16.19 -1.61
CA LYS A 243 10.79 15.37 -0.44
C LYS A 243 10.91 16.24 0.81
N ARG A 244 11.60 17.38 0.73
CA ARG A 244 11.72 18.33 1.85
C ARG A 244 10.36 18.83 2.32
N VAL A 245 9.51 19.26 1.39
CA VAL A 245 8.15 19.71 1.69
C VAL A 245 7.36 18.59 2.38
N TYR A 246 7.18 17.44 1.74
CA TYR A 246 6.32 16.38 2.28
C TYR A 246 6.85 15.70 3.54
N SER A 247 8.17 15.69 3.76
CA SER A 247 8.76 15.16 4.99
C SER A 247 8.49 16.03 6.22
N THR A 248 8.21 17.33 6.04
CA THR A 248 8.01 18.30 7.13
C THR A 248 6.55 18.67 7.34
N ILE A 249 5.63 18.14 6.54
CA ILE A 249 4.19 18.40 6.69
C ILE A 249 3.67 17.72 7.97
N GLU A 250 3.04 18.54 8.80
CA GLU A 250 2.15 18.08 9.86
C GLU A 250 0.79 17.73 9.25
N TYR A 251 0.18 16.64 9.69
CA TYR A 251 -1.13 16.22 9.24
C TYR A 251 -1.86 15.48 10.36
N ASP A 252 -3.18 15.50 10.31
CA ASP A 252 -4.04 14.75 11.23
C ASP A 252 -4.27 13.34 10.65
N PRO A 253 -3.83 12.26 11.34
CA PRO A 253 -4.10 10.89 10.90
C PRO A 253 -5.59 10.54 10.82
N MET A 254 -6.48 11.30 11.47
CA MET A 254 -7.93 11.14 11.34
C MET A 254 -8.51 11.88 10.13
N TYR A 255 -7.81 12.90 9.62
CA TYR A 255 -8.24 13.72 8.50
C TYR A 255 -7.11 13.88 7.46
N LEU A 256 -6.85 12.82 6.70
CA LEU A 256 -5.73 12.77 5.74
C LEU A 256 -5.77 13.85 4.65
N PHE A 257 -6.93 14.46 4.38
CA PHE A 257 -7.00 15.60 3.46
C PHE A 257 -6.15 16.79 3.95
N SER A 258 -5.86 16.89 5.26
CA SER A 258 -4.95 17.91 5.79
C SER A 258 -3.55 17.84 5.17
N ILE A 259 -3.11 16.66 4.70
CA ILE A 259 -1.83 16.50 3.97
C ILE A 259 -1.81 17.44 2.77
N LEU A 260 -2.88 17.44 1.96
CA LEU A 260 -2.94 18.27 0.75
C LEU A 260 -3.05 19.76 1.10
N VAL A 261 -3.87 20.11 2.09
CA VAL A 261 -4.03 21.51 2.54
C VAL A 261 -2.70 22.10 3.00
N ASN A 262 -1.96 21.35 3.81
CA ASN A 262 -0.69 21.80 4.37
C ASN A 262 0.44 21.76 3.32
N ALA A 263 0.38 20.81 2.38
CA ALA A 263 1.29 20.79 1.23
C ALA A 263 1.17 22.08 0.40
N THR A 264 -0.04 22.54 0.10
CA THR A 264 -0.26 23.77 -0.69
C THR A 264 0.40 24.99 -0.05
N LEU A 265 0.30 25.13 1.27
CA LEU A 265 0.91 26.23 2.01
C LEU A 265 2.44 26.20 1.89
N ARG A 266 3.04 25.02 2.05
CA ARG A 266 4.50 24.83 1.98
C ARG A 266 5.05 24.96 0.56
N LEU A 267 4.37 24.38 -0.43
CA LEU A 267 4.77 24.48 -1.83
C LEU A 267 4.74 25.94 -2.29
N ARG A 268 3.74 26.73 -1.89
CA ARG A 268 3.71 28.17 -2.19
C ARG A 268 4.88 28.93 -1.59
N SER A 269 5.29 28.60 -0.37
CA SER A 269 6.43 29.27 0.29
C SER A 269 7.79 28.85 -0.26
N GLU A 270 7.95 27.59 -0.68
CA GLU A 270 9.26 27.06 -1.11
C GLU A 270 9.50 27.13 -2.62
N ILE A 271 8.44 27.12 -3.43
CA ILE A 271 8.56 26.93 -4.89
C ILE A 271 8.33 28.23 -5.68
N ASN A 272 7.90 29.34 -5.07
CA ASN A 272 7.51 30.56 -5.82
C ASN A 272 6.58 30.21 -7.00
N SER A 273 5.68 29.24 -6.80
CA SER A 273 4.73 28.80 -7.82
C SER A 273 3.75 29.94 -8.10
N SER A 274 4.08 30.78 -9.08
CA SER A 274 3.22 31.85 -9.60
C SER A 274 2.20 31.34 -10.63
N ASN A 275 2.23 30.04 -10.96
CA ASN A 275 1.34 29.46 -11.95
C ASN A 275 -0.03 29.11 -11.36
N GLY A 276 -0.78 30.15 -11.01
CA GLY A 276 -2.23 30.15 -11.17
C GLY A 276 -2.56 30.16 -12.66
N HIS A 277 -2.24 29.09 -13.40
CA HIS A 277 -2.79 28.91 -14.73
C HIS A 277 -4.29 28.70 -14.57
N LYS A 278 -5.04 29.80 -14.63
CA LYS A 278 -6.45 29.78 -15.02
C LYS A 278 -6.48 29.16 -16.40
N VAL A 279 -6.66 27.85 -16.45
CA VAL A 279 -7.04 27.18 -17.68
C VAL A 279 -8.43 27.73 -17.99
N GLU A 280 -8.52 28.65 -18.94
CA GLU A 280 -9.78 28.99 -19.57
C GLU A 280 -10.32 27.69 -20.17
N SER A 281 -11.27 27.08 -19.48
CA SER A 281 -11.91 25.86 -19.91
C SER A 281 -12.88 26.23 -21.04
N SER A 282 -12.53 25.88 -22.28
CA SER A 282 -13.56 25.76 -23.31
C SER A 282 -14.51 24.63 -22.89
N ASN A 283 -15.80 24.93 -22.75
CA ASN A 283 -16.85 23.98 -22.34
C ASN A 283 -17.17 22.93 -23.43
N GLU A 284 -16.33 22.78 -24.45
CA GLU A 284 -16.54 21.81 -25.52
C GLU A 284 -16.35 20.40 -24.98
N LYS A 285 -17.41 19.58 -24.97
CA LYS A 285 -17.33 18.17 -24.63
C LYS A 285 -16.35 17.48 -25.58
N MET A 286 -15.15 17.19 -25.06
CA MET A 286 -14.12 16.44 -25.77
C MET A 286 -14.31 14.94 -25.54
N PRO A 287 -13.84 14.09 -26.47
CA PRO A 287 -14.09 12.66 -26.41
C PRO A 287 -13.25 11.93 -25.35
N LYS A 288 -12.19 12.55 -24.81
CA LYS A 288 -11.44 12.05 -23.64
C LYS A 288 -11.04 13.19 -22.69
N GLU A 289 -10.82 12.86 -21.42
CA GLU A 289 -10.38 13.82 -20.40
C GLU A 289 -8.87 14.07 -20.45
N SER A 290 -8.42 15.31 -20.24
CA SER A 290 -6.99 15.65 -20.21
C SER A 290 -6.42 15.39 -18.82
N ILE A 291 -5.87 14.19 -18.60
CA ILE A 291 -5.24 13.84 -17.31
C ILE A 291 -3.98 14.66 -17.06
N PHE A 292 -3.18 14.93 -18.10
CA PHE A 292 -1.92 15.66 -18.04
C PHE A 292 -2.06 16.96 -18.83
N LEU A 293 -1.36 18.02 -18.42
CA LEU A 293 -1.42 19.31 -19.13
C LEU A 293 -0.75 19.20 -20.49
N SER A 294 0.33 18.41 -20.58
CA SER A 294 1.07 18.11 -21.80
C SER A 294 0.25 17.33 -22.84
N ALA A 295 -0.84 16.66 -22.42
CA ALA A 295 -1.66 15.84 -23.31
C ALA A 295 -2.83 16.58 -23.99
N LYS A 296 -3.07 17.86 -23.66
CA LYS A 296 -4.24 18.62 -24.14
C LYS A 296 -4.38 18.66 -25.66
N SER A 297 -3.27 18.75 -26.39
CA SER A 297 -3.27 18.79 -27.86
C SER A 297 -3.72 17.48 -28.52
N ARG A 298 -3.81 16.39 -27.74
CA ARG A 298 -4.06 15.03 -28.24
C ARG A 298 -5.43 14.49 -27.80
N MET A 299 -6.31 15.35 -27.28
CA MET A 299 -7.64 14.96 -26.77
C MET A 299 -8.56 14.30 -27.83
N ASN A 300 -8.26 14.44 -29.11
CA ASN A 300 -9.07 13.86 -30.20
C ASN A 300 -8.48 12.59 -30.83
N SER A 301 -7.28 12.16 -30.43
CA SER A 301 -6.64 10.96 -30.96
C SER A 301 -6.85 9.77 -30.03
N PHE A 302 -7.12 8.60 -30.59
CA PHE A 302 -7.21 7.34 -29.84
C PHE A 302 -6.22 6.34 -30.40
N ILE A 303 -5.53 5.64 -29.51
CA ILE A 303 -4.64 4.54 -29.87
C ILE A 303 -5.21 3.25 -29.30
N ASP A 304 -5.45 2.30 -30.20
CA ASP A 304 -5.95 0.98 -29.83
C ASP A 304 -4.94 0.23 -28.96
N TRP A 305 -5.47 -0.61 -28.08
CA TRP A 305 -4.65 -1.44 -27.21
C TRP A 305 -3.89 -2.49 -28.05
N PRO A 306 -2.56 -2.55 -28.00
CA PRO A 306 -1.82 -3.50 -28.83
C PRO A 306 -2.10 -4.96 -28.45
N ASP A 307 -2.31 -5.82 -29.46
CA ASP A 307 -2.59 -7.26 -29.26
C ASP A 307 -1.49 -7.99 -28.47
N LYS A 308 -0.24 -7.53 -28.61
CA LYS A 308 0.91 -8.06 -27.86
C LYS A 308 0.71 -7.98 -26.34
N PHE A 309 -0.06 -7.01 -25.85
CA PHE A 309 -0.33 -6.79 -24.43
C PHE A 309 -1.75 -7.24 -24.07
N ARG A 310 -2.13 -8.45 -24.49
CA ARG A 310 -3.49 -8.96 -24.30
C ARG A 310 -3.93 -8.88 -22.83
N ARG A 311 -5.04 -8.16 -22.61
CA ARG A 311 -5.68 -8.03 -21.31
C ARG A 311 -6.33 -9.36 -20.90
N ARG A 312 -6.20 -9.70 -19.62
CA ARG A 312 -6.79 -10.87 -18.98
C ARG A 312 -7.62 -10.44 -17.78
N THR A 313 -8.55 -11.30 -17.37
CA THR A 313 -9.23 -11.09 -16.10
C THR A 313 -8.33 -11.56 -14.95
N LYS A 314 -8.50 -10.93 -13.78
CA LYS A 314 -7.78 -11.34 -12.57
C LYS A 314 -8.02 -12.83 -12.26
N ASP A 315 -9.27 -13.25 -12.35
CA ASP A 315 -9.71 -14.62 -12.07
C ASP A 315 -9.07 -15.65 -13.03
N GLU A 316 -8.86 -15.30 -14.30
CA GLU A 316 -8.14 -16.17 -15.24
C GLU A 316 -6.73 -16.46 -14.76
N LEU A 317 -5.99 -15.43 -14.31
CA LEU A 317 -4.62 -15.59 -13.85
C LEU A 317 -4.52 -16.36 -12.53
N GLU A 318 -5.38 -16.03 -11.58
CA GLU A 318 -5.40 -16.69 -10.26
C GLU A 318 -5.77 -18.19 -10.40
N LYS A 319 -6.55 -18.57 -11.41
CA LYS A 319 -6.88 -19.98 -11.71
C LYS A 319 -5.78 -20.74 -12.44
N THR A 320 -4.97 -20.07 -13.27
CA THR A 320 -3.85 -20.73 -13.98
C THR A 320 -2.72 -21.16 -13.06
N ILE A 321 -2.57 -20.52 -11.90
CA ILE A 321 -1.59 -20.94 -10.91
C ILE A 321 -2.18 -22.16 -10.21
N VAL A 322 -1.72 -23.33 -10.64
CA VAL A 322 -1.94 -24.57 -9.90
C VAL A 322 -1.39 -24.30 -8.51
N GLN A 323 -2.29 -24.15 -7.53
CA GLN A 323 -1.89 -24.20 -6.15
C GLN A 323 -1.17 -25.53 -6.01
N ASP A 324 0.15 -25.50 -5.78
CA ASP A 324 0.82 -26.63 -5.19
C ASP A 324 0.12 -26.80 -3.85
N THR A 325 -0.95 -27.60 -3.85
CA THR A 325 -1.33 -28.39 -2.70
C THR A 325 -0.09 -29.19 -2.42
N THR A 326 0.83 -28.62 -1.65
CA THR A 326 1.79 -29.42 -0.90
C THR A 326 0.93 -30.52 -0.31
N LYS A 327 1.22 -31.75 -0.76
CA LYS A 327 0.53 -32.95 -0.31
C LYS A 327 0.70 -32.99 1.20
N LEU A 328 -0.24 -32.38 1.92
CA LEU A 328 -0.70 -32.92 3.18
C LEU A 328 -1.16 -34.32 2.80
N TYR A 329 -0.29 -35.27 3.15
CA TYR A 329 -0.43 -36.70 3.06
C TYR A 329 -1.89 -37.11 2.82
N GLN A 330 -2.25 -37.38 1.56
CA GLN A 330 -3.45 -38.16 1.27
C GLN A 330 -2.99 -39.61 1.28
N PRO A 331 -3.34 -40.41 2.30
CA PRO A 331 -3.00 -41.83 2.28
C PRO A 331 -3.68 -42.43 1.05
N LYS A 332 -2.91 -43.19 0.26
CA LYS A 332 -3.50 -44.06 -0.77
C LYS A 332 -4.49 -44.98 -0.06
N GLU A 333 -5.74 -45.02 -0.52
CA GLU A 333 -6.68 -46.07 -0.16
C GLU A 333 -6.05 -47.41 -0.57
N VAL A 334 -5.53 -48.13 0.43
CA VAL A 334 -5.19 -49.53 0.30
C VAL A 334 -6.47 -50.30 0.59
N ASP A 335 -6.84 -51.18 -0.33
CA ASP A 335 -7.98 -52.08 -0.19
C ASP A 335 -7.99 -52.77 1.17
N LYS A 336 -9.13 -52.69 1.85
CA LYS A 336 -9.35 -53.25 3.19
C LYS A 336 -9.38 -54.77 3.11
N GLU A 337 -8.24 -55.41 3.34
CA GLU A 337 -8.25 -56.77 3.89
C GLU A 337 -8.50 -56.70 5.40
N THR A 338 -9.64 -57.26 5.78
CA THR A 338 -10.09 -57.40 7.17
C THR A 338 -9.12 -58.25 7.99
N ILE A 339 -8.35 -57.61 8.87
CA ILE A 339 -7.66 -58.28 9.98
C ILE A 339 -8.38 -57.89 11.28
N ARG A 340 -8.87 -58.91 11.99
CA ARG A 340 -9.39 -58.81 13.37
C ARG A 340 -8.22 -58.92 14.37
N VAL A 341 -8.47 -58.47 15.61
CA VAL A 341 -7.61 -58.48 16.82
C VAL A 341 -6.83 -57.16 16.94
N GLY A 342 -6.80 -56.43 18.06
CA GLY A 342 -7.26 -56.59 19.43
C GLY A 342 -6.82 -55.34 20.20
N GLU A 343 -7.50 -55.04 21.31
CA GLU A 343 -7.29 -53.95 22.28
C GLU A 343 -5.98 -53.14 22.19
N ILE A 344 -6.08 -51.90 21.69
CA ILE A 344 -5.24 -50.77 22.14
C ILE A 344 -6.16 -49.55 22.22
N MET A 345 -6.44 -49.12 23.45
CA MET A 345 -7.06 -47.83 23.76
C MET A 345 -6.02 -46.73 23.51
N GLU A 346 -6.18 -45.94 22.45
CA GLU A 346 -5.66 -44.58 22.38
C GLU A 346 -6.72 -43.66 21.76
N GLU A 347 -6.93 -42.53 22.41
CA GLU A 347 -8.02 -41.59 22.20
C GLU A 347 -8.04 -41.03 20.76
N GLN A 348 -9.12 -41.32 20.03
CA GLN A 348 -9.40 -40.66 18.76
C GLN A 348 -9.68 -39.17 19.00
N GLU A 349 -8.82 -38.29 18.49
CA GLU A 349 -9.12 -36.87 18.33
C GLU A 349 -10.37 -36.71 17.46
N GLN A 350 -11.49 -36.38 18.10
CA GLN A 350 -12.72 -36.00 17.40
C GLN A 350 -12.53 -34.63 16.75
N PHE A 351 -12.50 -34.58 15.41
CA PHE A 351 -12.73 -33.35 14.65
C PHE A 351 -14.10 -32.74 15.06
N LYS A 352 -14.09 -31.64 15.82
CA LYS A 352 -15.29 -30.87 16.16
C LYS A 352 -15.36 -29.60 15.32
N ILE A 353 -16.42 -29.53 14.50
CA ILE A 353 -16.83 -28.38 13.66
C ILE A 353 -16.95 -27.11 14.52
N ARG A 354 -16.67 -25.92 13.94
CA ARG A 354 -16.66 -24.55 14.54
C ARG A 354 -18.01 -24.06 15.11
N THR A 355 -18.71 -24.89 15.86
CA THR A 355 -19.84 -24.55 16.71
C THR A 355 -19.61 -25.07 18.13
N MET A 356 -18.37 -24.96 18.62
CA MET A 356 -18.15 -25.02 20.06
C MET A 356 -18.73 -23.74 20.67
N LYS A 357 -19.89 -23.87 21.32
CA LYS A 357 -20.35 -22.90 22.30
C LYS A 357 -19.19 -22.66 23.27
N ARG A 358 -18.74 -21.40 23.37
CA ARG A 358 -17.72 -21.00 24.34
C ARG A 358 -18.13 -21.50 25.74
N PRO A 359 -17.19 -22.00 26.56
CA PRO A 359 -17.53 -22.56 27.86
C PRO A 359 -18.17 -21.47 28.73
N VAL A 360 -19.24 -21.82 29.44
CA VAL A 360 -19.80 -20.94 30.47
C VAL A 360 -18.94 -21.12 31.71
N VAL A 361 -18.32 -20.05 32.19
CA VAL A 361 -17.42 -20.05 33.34
C VAL A 361 -17.99 -19.20 34.47
N LYS A 362 -17.68 -19.59 35.71
CA LYS A 362 -18.10 -18.85 36.90
C LYS A 362 -17.31 -17.55 37.02
N LEU A 363 -17.99 -16.47 37.37
CA LEU A 363 -17.33 -15.21 37.72
C LEU A 363 -16.47 -15.42 38.97
N LYS A 364 -15.18 -15.10 38.85
CA LYS A 364 -14.20 -15.15 39.94
C LYS A 364 -13.71 -13.73 40.23
N PRO A 365 -13.43 -13.37 41.50
CA PRO A 365 -12.73 -12.12 41.79
C PRO A 365 -11.33 -12.16 41.19
N LEU A 366 -10.89 -11.03 40.63
CA LEU A 366 -9.54 -10.91 40.08
C LEU A 366 -8.50 -11.02 41.20
N PRO A 367 -7.38 -11.73 40.98
CA PRO A 367 -6.27 -11.73 41.92
C PRO A 367 -5.65 -10.32 42.00
N VAL A 368 -4.97 -10.04 43.11
CA VAL A 368 -4.23 -8.78 43.27
C VAL A 368 -3.07 -8.78 42.29
N ILE A 369 -3.08 -7.83 41.35
CA ILE A 369 -2.01 -7.67 40.38
C ILE A 369 -0.87 -6.86 41.04
N PRO A 370 0.37 -7.38 41.09
CA PRO A 370 1.50 -6.66 41.69
C PRO A 370 1.80 -5.38 40.92
N THR A 371 2.32 -4.36 41.59
CA THR A 371 2.63 -3.05 40.97
C THR A 371 4.13 -2.75 40.89
N SER A 372 4.99 -3.73 41.18
CA SER A 372 6.43 -3.54 41.33
C SER A 372 7.22 -3.80 40.04
N ASN A 373 6.78 -4.76 39.22
CA ASN A 373 7.55 -5.22 38.05
C ASN A 373 6.61 -5.70 36.93
N ALA A 374 6.91 -5.30 35.69
CA ALA A 374 6.16 -5.65 34.49
C ALA A 374 6.13 -7.17 34.20
N VAL A 375 7.21 -7.91 34.51
CA VAL A 375 7.24 -9.37 34.33
C VAL A 375 6.27 -10.05 35.30
N ASP A 376 6.29 -9.65 36.57
CA ASP A 376 5.40 -10.20 37.60
C ASP A 376 3.93 -9.90 37.29
N ILE A 377 3.64 -8.71 36.77
CA ILE A 377 2.31 -8.34 36.27
C ILE A 377 1.87 -9.33 35.18
N LEU A 378 2.70 -9.57 34.17
CA LEU A 378 2.35 -10.46 33.05
C LEU A 378 2.21 -11.92 33.48
N LEU A 379 2.99 -12.39 34.45
CA LEU A 379 2.83 -13.73 35.02
C LEU A 379 1.47 -13.89 35.72
N VAL A 380 0.99 -12.88 36.44
CA VAL A 380 -0.35 -12.90 37.03
C VAL A 380 -1.43 -12.90 35.95
N ILE A 381 -1.25 -12.17 34.85
CA ILE A 381 -2.19 -12.21 33.72
C ILE A 381 -2.20 -13.59 33.06
N LYS A 382 -1.03 -14.21 32.87
CA LYS A 382 -0.93 -15.59 32.37
C LYS A 382 -1.72 -16.56 33.25
N GLU A 383 -1.62 -16.40 34.57
CA GLU A 383 -2.36 -17.21 35.53
C GLU A 383 -3.87 -16.98 35.46
N VAL A 384 -4.33 -15.72 35.33
CA VAL A 384 -5.76 -15.40 35.14
C VAL A 384 -6.31 -16.07 33.88
N VAL A 385 -5.55 -16.12 32.79
CA VAL A 385 -5.94 -16.83 31.57
C VAL A 385 -5.98 -18.35 31.79
N ASN A 386 -5.02 -18.90 32.55
CA ASN A 386 -4.94 -20.32 32.85
C ASN A 386 -6.05 -20.82 33.79
N GLN A 387 -6.53 -19.97 34.70
CA GLN A 387 -7.55 -20.32 35.70
C GLN A 387 -9.01 -20.20 35.19
N ASP A 388 -9.22 -20.17 33.88
CA ASP A 388 -10.55 -20.17 33.23
C ASP A 388 -11.47 -19.03 33.72
N TYR A 389 -10.93 -17.82 33.86
CA TYR A 389 -11.72 -16.62 34.09
C TYR A 389 -12.62 -16.32 32.87
N ASP A 390 -13.73 -15.62 33.10
CA ASP A 390 -14.54 -15.13 32.00
C ASP A 390 -13.77 -14.07 31.19
N ILE A 391 -14.05 -14.00 29.89
CA ILE A 391 -13.38 -13.14 28.92
C ILE A 391 -13.40 -11.67 29.39
N LYS A 392 -14.49 -11.22 30.02
CA LYS A 392 -14.63 -9.84 30.48
C LYS A 392 -13.74 -9.55 31.70
N SER A 393 -13.57 -10.51 32.61
CA SER A 393 -12.59 -10.40 33.70
C SER A 393 -11.15 -10.45 33.18
N ILE A 394 -10.85 -11.28 32.18
CA ILE A 394 -9.53 -11.26 31.50
C ILE A 394 -9.27 -9.87 30.88
N ALA A 395 -10.28 -9.27 30.24
CA ALA A 395 -10.17 -7.91 29.69
C ALA A 395 -9.88 -6.86 30.77
N ARG A 396 -10.53 -6.96 31.93
CA ARG A 396 -10.26 -6.06 33.07
C ARG A 396 -8.84 -6.24 33.60
N ALA A 397 -8.39 -7.48 33.77
CA ALA A 397 -7.03 -7.79 34.21
C ALA A 397 -5.98 -7.22 33.25
N LEU A 398 -6.17 -7.42 31.93
CA LEU A 398 -5.31 -6.85 30.90
C LEU A 398 -5.30 -5.32 30.90
N GLY A 399 -6.45 -4.69 31.16
CA GLY A 399 -6.55 -3.23 31.28
C GLY A 399 -5.74 -2.69 32.47
N ILE A 400 -5.90 -3.30 33.64
CA ILE A 400 -5.14 -2.95 34.85
C ILE A 400 -3.63 -3.16 34.62
N ALA A 401 -3.26 -4.32 34.09
CA ALA A 401 -1.86 -4.64 33.78
C ALA A 401 -1.25 -3.64 32.79
N ARG A 402 -1.98 -3.27 31.73
CA ARG A 402 -1.52 -2.25 30.78
C ARG A 402 -1.26 -0.93 31.47
N ASP A 403 -2.15 -0.47 32.34
CA ASP A 403 -2.02 0.83 33.00
C ASP A 403 -0.82 0.85 33.96
N TYR A 404 -0.54 -0.26 34.65
CA TYR A 404 0.67 -0.39 35.47
C TYR A 404 1.95 -0.51 34.62
N ILE A 405 1.97 -1.35 33.58
CA ILE A 405 3.13 -1.50 32.70
C ILE A 405 3.44 -0.19 31.97
N LYS A 406 2.42 0.59 31.59
CA LYS A 406 2.59 1.92 30.98
C LYS A 406 3.39 2.87 31.85
N SER A 407 3.27 2.76 33.17
CA SER A 407 4.07 3.58 34.11
C SER A 407 5.53 3.10 34.26
N MET A 408 5.86 1.92 33.75
CA MET A 408 7.17 1.27 33.91
C MET A 408 7.99 1.19 32.62
N ILE A 409 7.34 1.03 31.45
CA ILE A 409 8.02 0.76 30.17
C ILE A 409 7.36 1.57 29.03
N LEU A 410 8.18 2.22 28.21
CA LEU A 410 7.78 3.03 27.05
C LEU A 410 7.65 2.22 25.74
N HIS A 411 7.42 0.91 25.79
CA HIS A 411 7.28 0.09 24.57
C HIS A 411 5.84 0.10 24.05
N SER A 412 5.60 0.89 23.01
CA SER A 412 4.28 1.11 22.40
C SER A 412 3.59 -0.17 21.91
N ASN A 413 4.33 -1.14 21.40
CA ASN A 413 3.77 -2.34 20.76
C ASN A 413 3.05 -3.27 21.77
N VAL A 414 3.64 -3.53 22.95
CA VAL A 414 3.00 -4.38 23.98
C VAL A 414 1.73 -3.70 24.51
N LEU A 415 1.80 -2.40 24.81
CA LEU A 415 0.66 -1.64 25.31
C LEU A 415 -0.48 -1.54 24.29
N TRP A 416 -0.15 -1.47 23.00
CA TRP A 416 -1.12 -1.47 21.90
C TRP A 416 -1.82 -2.82 21.77
N GLU A 417 -1.08 -3.93 21.78
CA GLU A 417 -1.68 -5.26 21.68
C GLU A 417 -2.54 -5.61 22.89
N MET A 418 -2.11 -5.25 24.10
CA MET A 418 -2.94 -5.36 25.30
C MET A 418 -4.23 -4.56 25.14
N SER A 419 -4.16 -3.32 24.62
CA SER A 419 -5.35 -2.50 24.34
C SER A 419 -6.29 -3.13 23.31
N ARG A 420 -5.73 -3.80 22.28
CA ARG A 420 -6.51 -4.54 21.30
C ARG A 420 -7.31 -5.67 21.95
N TYR A 421 -6.68 -6.48 22.80
CA TYR A 421 -7.37 -7.56 23.52
C TYR A 421 -8.42 -7.04 24.50
N VAL A 422 -8.12 -5.96 25.23
CA VAL A 422 -9.09 -5.30 26.12
C VAL A 422 -10.34 -4.90 25.35
N ASN A 423 -10.19 -4.21 24.20
CA ASN A 423 -11.32 -3.75 23.39
C ASN A 423 -12.11 -4.90 22.77
N LEU A 424 -11.45 -5.97 22.35
CA LEU A 424 -12.08 -7.15 21.79
C LEU A 424 -12.91 -7.89 22.85
N TYR A 425 -12.35 -8.06 24.05
CA TYR A 425 -12.92 -8.88 25.12
C TYR A 425 -13.95 -8.15 25.97
N GLN A 426 -13.90 -6.82 26.07
CA GLN A 426 -14.92 -6.03 26.77
C GLN A 426 -16.32 -6.13 26.12
N ARG A 427 -16.38 -6.45 24.82
CA ARG A 427 -17.63 -6.54 24.04
C ARG A 427 -18.33 -7.90 24.17
N VAL A 428 -17.72 -8.87 24.86
CA VAL A 428 -18.26 -10.22 25.02
C VAL A 428 -19.23 -10.26 26.21
N GLU A 429 -20.27 -11.09 26.09
CA GLU A 429 -21.22 -11.35 27.17
C GLU A 429 -20.51 -11.88 28.43
N PRO A 430 -21.01 -11.52 29.63
CA PRO A 430 -20.45 -12.03 30.89
C PRO A 430 -20.59 -13.56 30.98
N ASN A 431 -19.72 -14.19 31.76
CA ASN A 431 -19.69 -15.64 32.02
C ASN A 431 -19.27 -16.50 30.81
N VAL A 432 -18.78 -15.88 29.74
CA VAL A 432 -18.24 -16.60 28.59
C VAL A 432 -16.73 -16.73 28.75
N GLY A 433 -16.22 -17.96 28.78
CA GLY A 433 -14.79 -18.27 28.84
C GLY A 433 -14.15 -18.36 27.45
N LEU A 434 -12.82 -18.34 27.41
CA LEU A 434 -12.04 -18.59 26.19
C LEU A 434 -12.19 -20.06 25.76
N SER A 435 -12.25 -20.33 24.46
CA SER A 435 -12.03 -21.68 23.94
C SER A 435 -10.59 -22.14 24.19
N SER A 436 -10.33 -23.44 24.18
CA SER A 436 -8.99 -23.99 24.38
C SER A 436 -7.95 -23.41 23.41
N LYS A 437 -8.38 -23.10 22.17
CA LYS A 437 -7.54 -22.46 21.16
C LYS A 437 -7.27 -20.99 21.46
N GLU A 438 -8.30 -20.21 21.81
CA GLU A 438 -8.13 -18.78 22.17
C GLU A 438 -7.26 -18.65 23.44
N LYS A 439 -7.40 -19.59 24.38
CA LYS A 439 -6.58 -19.69 25.58
C LYS A 439 -5.11 -19.92 25.23
N SER A 440 -4.80 -20.91 24.37
CA SER A 440 -3.41 -21.17 23.97
C SER A 440 -2.78 -20.00 23.22
N GLU A 441 -3.52 -19.36 22.31
CA GLU A 441 -3.04 -18.20 21.54
C GLU A 441 -2.73 -16.99 22.45
N LEU A 442 -3.59 -16.71 23.43
CA LEU A 442 -3.39 -15.61 24.36
C LEU A 442 -2.20 -15.87 25.30
N VAL A 443 -2.04 -17.12 25.78
CA VAL A 443 -0.90 -17.51 26.61
C VAL A 443 0.42 -17.37 25.84
N GLU A 444 0.48 -17.84 24.59
CA GLU A 444 1.66 -17.68 23.74
C GLU A 444 2.02 -16.19 23.53
N GLN A 445 1.00 -15.33 23.37
CA GLN A 445 1.24 -13.90 23.23
C GLN A 445 1.78 -13.25 24.50
N ILE A 446 1.27 -13.65 25.69
CA ILE A 446 1.80 -13.17 26.97
C ILE A 446 3.25 -13.60 27.15
N ASP A 447 3.62 -14.81 26.74
CA ASP A 447 5.01 -15.30 26.78
C ASP A 447 5.93 -14.49 25.86
N LYS A 448 5.46 -14.07 24.69
CA LYS A 448 6.20 -13.14 23.82
C LYS A 448 6.43 -11.79 24.50
N TRP A 449 5.42 -11.26 25.19
CA TRP A 449 5.56 -10.00 25.94
C TRP A 449 6.55 -10.11 27.09
N ILE A 450 6.51 -11.21 27.86
CA ILE A 450 7.47 -11.48 28.94
C ILE A 450 8.89 -11.50 28.38
N ASN A 451 9.14 -12.29 27.34
CA ASN A 451 10.47 -12.40 26.73
C ASN A 451 11.01 -11.06 26.21
N LEU A 452 10.15 -10.24 25.62
CA LEU A 452 10.53 -8.92 25.11
C LEU A 452 10.89 -7.96 26.25
N ILE A 453 10.09 -7.93 27.32
CA ILE A 453 10.33 -7.08 28.49
C ILE A 453 11.58 -7.54 29.26
N SER A 454 11.78 -8.84 29.44
CA SER A 454 12.97 -9.37 30.11
C SER A 454 14.25 -9.01 29.38
N LYS A 455 14.24 -9.04 28.03
CA LYS A 455 15.39 -8.57 27.22
C LYS A 455 15.71 -7.10 27.48
N ILE A 456 14.69 -6.25 27.55
CA ILE A 456 14.84 -4.80 27.78
C ILE A 456 15.35 -4.50 29.19
N GLN A 457 14.95 -5.27 30.20
CA GLN A 457 15.44 -5.09 31.57
C GLN A 457 16.87 -5.62 31.77
N SER A 458 17.34 -6.52 30.88
CA SER A 458 18.70 -7.07 30.91
C SER A 458 19.72 -6.29 30.06
N SER A 459 19.25 -5.36 29.24
CA SER A 459 20.05 -4.42 28.43
C SER A 459 20.11 -3.05 29.09
#